data_AF-A0A840U226-F1
#
_entry.id   AF-A0A840U226-F1
#
_cell.length_a   1.000
_cell.length_b   1.000
_cell.length_c   1.000
_cell.angle_alpha   90.00
_cell.angle_beta   90.00
_cell.angle_gamma   90.00
#
_symmetry.space_group_name_H-M   'P 1'
#
loop_
_entity.id
_entity.type
_entity.pdbx_description
1 polymer ?
#
loop_
_entity_poly.entity_id
_entity_poly.type
_entity_poly.pdbx_seq_one_letter_code
_entity_poly.pdbx_strand_id
1 'polypeptide(L)'
;MKQMLSCKTTSVTKNFLLCFFLVAGCTVSEPDPYEAGKCYEGTYIRGFCPSVAVVSVTNANIGIKWDYNGKKYSNALAIHNFEIDSLGPDRTIYFTIDVDETAKGGECYLPIHCQMWLFDTSSPEVGICAKTISNRPCDQL
;
A
#
# COMPACT_ATOMS: atom_id res chain seq x y z
N MET A 1 -10.08 -29.21 12.40
CA MET A 1 -11.52 -29.40 12.71
C MET A 1 -12.29 -29.39 11.40
N LYS A 2 -12.89 -30.52 11.00
CA LYS A 2 -13.76 -30.63 9.81
C LYS A 2 -15.18 -30.25 10.24
N GLN A 3 -15.74 -29.16 9.72
CA GLN A 3 -17.18 -28.90 9.84
C GLN A 3 -17.88 -29.41 8.58
N MET A 4 -18.69 -30.45 8.75
CA MET A 4 -19.62 -30.96 7.74
C MET A 4 -20.85 -30.03 7.71
N LEU A 5 -21.09 -29.37 6.58
CA LEU A 5 -22.32 -28.62 6.33
C LEU A 5 -23.38 -29.59 5.80
N SER A 6 -24.39 -29.85 6.63
CA SER A 6 -25.59 -30.61 6.30
C SER A 6 -26.58 -29.69 5.57
N CYS A 7 -26.85 -29.96 4.30
CA CYS A 7 -27.84 -29.24 3.51
C CYS A 7 -29.17 -30.02 3.52
N LYS A 8 -30.17 -29.52 4.28
CA LYS A 8 -31.52 -30.12 4.34
C LYS A 8 -32.31 -29.63 3.12
N THR A 9 -32.60 -30.53 2.19
CA THR A 9 -33.42 -30.24 1.00
C THR A 9 -34.89 -30.42 1.33
N THR A 10 -35.63 -29.31 1.41
CA THR A 10 -37.10 -29.32 1.38
C THR A 10 -37.55 -28.93 -0.03
N SER A 11 -38.07 -29.92 -0.75
CA SER A 11 -38.74 -29.77 -2.05
C SER A 11 -40.10 -29.13 -1.86
N VAL A 12 -40.33 -27.93 -2.41
CA VAL A 12 -41.67 -27.41 -2.68
C VAL A 12 -41.71 -26.82 -4.10
N THR A 13 -42.70 -27.29 -4.83
CA THR A 13 -42.97 -27.16 -6.26
C THR A 13 -43.50 -25.80 -6.71
N LYS A 14 -43.03 -25.43 -7.91
CA LYS A 14 -43.71 -24.74 -9.03
C LYS A 14 -44.20 -23.29 -8.91
N ASN A 15 -43.78 -22.55 -9.94
CA ASN A 15 -44.38 -21.34 -10.53
C ASN A 15 -44.28 -20.04 -9.72
N PHE A 16 -43.19 -19.30 -9.92
CA PHE A 16 -43.32 -17.90 -10.36
C PHE A 16 -41.99 -17.37 -10.87
N LEU A 17 -42.07 -16.69 -12.01
CA LEU A 17 -41.01 -16.02 -12.75
C LEU A 17 -40.50 -14.81 -11.93
N LEU A 18 -39.33 -14.93 -11.28
CA LEU A 18 -38.56 -13.78 -10.78
C LEU A 18 -37.13 -14.23 -10.41
N CYS A 19 -36.24 -14.26 -11.40
CA CYS A 19 -34.79 -14.36 -11.16
C CYS A 19 -34.26 -13.01 -10.66
N PHE A 20 -34.52 -12.70 -9.39
CA PHE A 20 -33.66 -11.78 -8.65
C PHE A 20 -32.34 -12.52 -8.42
N PHE A 21 -31.37 -12.31 -9.31
CA PHE A 21 -29.98 -12.65 -9.03
C PHE A 21 -29.48 -11.69 -7.95
N LEU A 22 -29.78 -12.02 -6.70
CA LEU A 22 -29.00 -11.57 -5.55
C LEU A 22 -27.62 -12.19 -5.70
N VAL A 23 -26.76 -11.50 -6.45
CA VAL A 23 -25.33 -11.77 -6.46
C VAL A 23 -24.85 -11.42 -5.06
N ALA A 24 -24.84 -12.42 -4.17
CA ALA A 24 -24.06 -12.39 -2.95
C ALA A 24 -22.60 -12.28 -3.39
N GLY A 25 -22.14 -11.06 -3.64
CA GLY A 25 -20.74 -10.76 -3.91
C GLY A 25 -19.96 -11.06 -2.65
N CYS A 26 -19.36 -12.24 -2.56
CA CYS A 26 -18.22 -12.42 -1.70
C CYS A 26 -17.11 -11.50 -2.26
N THR A 27 -16.91 -10.35 -1.63
CA THR A 27 -15.71 -9.55 -1.84
C THR A 27 -14.54 -10.35 -1.28
N VAL A 28 -13.92 -11.16 -2.14
CA VAL A 28 -12.59 -11.68 -1.86
C VAL A 28 -11.68 -10.45 -1.90
N SER A 29 -11.29 -9.95 -0.73
CA SER A 29 -10.23 -8.96 -0.64
C SER A 29 -8.99 -9.62 -1.25
N GLU A 30 -8.49 -9.08 -2.36
CA GLU A 30 -7.18 -9.48 -2.87
C GLU A 30 -6.16 -9.29 -1.74
N PRO A 31 -5.23 -10.24 -1.54
CA PRO A 31 -4.23 -10.10 -0.50
C PRO A 31 -3.43 -8.81 -0.73
N ASP A 32 -3.19 -8.06 0.33
CA ASP A 32 -2.35 -6.86 0.27
C ASP A 32 -1.02 -7.22 -0.41
N PRO A 33 -0.50 -6.38 -1.31
CA PRO A 33 0.73 -6.69 -2.04
C PRO A 33 1.97 -6.72 -1.15
N TYR A 34 1.84 -6.36 0.14
CA TYR A 34 2.91 -6.27 1.11
C TYR A 34 2.62 -7.06 2.39
N GLU A 35 3.69 -7.52 3.03
CA GLU A 35 3.67 -8.33 4.25
C GLU A 35 4.11 -7.51 5.47
N ALA A 36 3.44 -7.73 6.61
CA ALA A 36 3.83 -7.14 7.90
C ALA A 36 5.20 -7.65 8.34
N GLY A 37 6.05 -6.75 8.83
CA GLY A 37 7.39 -7.09 9.33
C GLY A 37 8.43 -7.40 8.25
N LYS A 38 8.04 -7.46 6.97
CA LYS A 38 8.99 -7.58 5.86
C LYS A 38 9.69 -6.25 5.63
N CYS A 39 11.01 -6.32 5.45
CA CYS A 39 11.81 -5.17 5.10
C CYS A 39 11.87 -4.97 3.59
N TYR A 40 11.64 -3.73 3.17
CA TYR A 40 11.70 -3.28 1.79
C TYR A 40 12.86 -2.33 1.59
N GLU A 41 13.42 -2.39 0.40
CA GLU A 41 14.48 -1.50 -0.07
C GLU A 41 13.92 -0.67 -1.23
N GLY A 42 14.21 0.61 -1.23
CA GLY A 42 13.81 1.49 -2.33
C GLY A 42 14.81 2.60 -2.59
N THR A 43 14.86 3.03 -3.84
CA THR A 43 15.57 4.24 -4.24
C THR A 43 14.62 5.43 -4.17
N TYR A 44 14.95 6.43 -3.38
CA TYR A 44 14.20 7.69 -3.30
C TYR A 44 14.19 8.41 -4.65
N ILE A 45 12.99 8.77 -5.10
CA ILE A 45 12.78 9.51 -6.34
C ILE A 45 12.60 11.00 -6.03
N ARG A 46 11.68 11.31 -5.13
CA ARG A 46 11.33 12.69 -4.72
C ARG A 46 10.57 12.67 -3.41
N GLY A 47 10.40 13.85 -2.82
CA GLY A 47 9.59 14.07 -1.64
C GLY A 47 8.81 15.35 -1.78
N PHE A 48 7.72 15.45 -1.03
CA PHE A 48 6.88 16.65 -0.96
C PHE A 48 6.15 16.72 0.38
N CYS A 49 5.79 17.93 0.74
CA CYS A 49 5.13 18.23 2.00
C CYS A 49 3.70 17.67 2.07
N PRO A 50 3.21 17.26 3.26
CA PRO A 50 3.84 17.46 4.56
C PRO A 50 4.93 16.43 4.91
N SER A 51 4.85 15.18 4.44
CA SER A 51 5.78 14.12 4.83
C SER A 51 5.74 12.94 3.85
N VAL A 52 5.68 13.24 2.56
CA VAL A 52 5.59 12.19 1.54
C VAL A 52 6.92 12.00 0.84
N ALA A 53 7.34 10.75 0.68
CA ALA A 53 8.38 10.35 -0.27
C ALA A 53 7.84 9.39 -1.32
N VAL A 54 8.28 9.55 -2.56
CA VAL A 54 8.05 8.59 -3.63
C VAL A 54 9.32 7.81 -3.85
N VAL A 55 9.20 6.49 -3.85
CA VAL A 55 10.32 5.56 -3.87
C VAL A 55 10.11 4.51 -4.94
N SER A 56 11.17 4.11 -5.63
CA SER A 56 11.17 2.94 -6.50
C SER A 56 11.63 1.75 -5.68
N VAL A 57 10.75 0.80 -5.38
CA VAL A 57 11.11 -0.40 -4.61
C VAL A 57 11.99 -1.33 -5.46
N THR A 58 13.06 -1.86 -4.87
CA THR A 58 14.07 -2.66 -5.59
C THR A 58 14.01 -4.14 -5.25
N ASN A 59 13.57 -4.51 -4.04
CA ASN A 59 13.62 -5.90 -3.55
C ASN A 59 12.26 -6.63 -3.50
N ALA A 60 11.16 -5.98 -3.92
CA ALA A 60 9.83 -6.58 -4.02
C ALA A 60 8.95 -5.80 -4.99
N ASN A 61 7.94 -6.43 -5.60
CA ASN A 61 7.03 -5.78 -6.54
C ASN A 61 5.72 -5.36 -5.85
N ILE A 62 5.78 -4.27 -5.08
CA ILE A 62 4.67 -3.78 -4.24
C ILE A 62 4.17 -2.39 -4.63
N GLY A 63 4.82 -1.74 -5.59
CA GLY A 63 4.44 -0.47 -6.16
C GLY A 63 3.72 -0.61 -7.50
N ILE A 64 3.58 0.51 -8.20
CA ILE A 64 2.91 0.60 -9.49
C ILE A 64 3.81 1.18 -10.56
N LYS A 65 3.39 1.02 -11.81
CA LYS A 65 3.97 1.77 -12.92
C LYS A 65 3.62 3.25 -12.75
N TRP A 66 4.63 4.11 -12.82
CA TRP A 66 4.48 5.54 -12.64
C TRP A 66 5.43 6.30 -13.56
N ASP A 67 4.98 7.41 -14.13
CA ASP A 67 5.80 8.28 -14.99
C ASP A 67 5.99 9.62 -14.30
N TYR A 68 7.24 10.05 -14.16
CA TYR A 68 7.59 11.32 -13.56
C TYR A 68 8.75 11.96 -14.29
N ASN A 69 8.56 13.21 -14.74
CA ASN A 69 9.55 13.96 -15.53
C ASN A 69 10.09 13.17 -16.73
N GLY A 70 9.24 12.39 -17.40
CA GLY A 70 9.60 11.57 -18.57
C GLY A 70 10.38 10.30 -18.24
N LYS A 71 10.60 10.01 -16.95
CA LYS A 71 11.19 8.76 -16.49
C LYS A 71 10.09 7.80 -16.03
N LYS A 72 10.12 6.59 -16.57
CA LYS A 72 9.20 5.51 -16.24
C LYS A 72 9.77 4.67 -15.11
N TYR A 73 8.97 4.49 -14.08
CA TYR A 73 9.22 3.59 -12.95
C TYR A 73 8.23 2.44 -13.03
N SER A 74 8.69 1.21 -12.84
CA SER A 74 7.81 0.03 -12.90
C SER A 74 7.23 -0.37 -11.55
N ASN A 75 7.73 0.23 -10.46
CA ASN A 75 7.51 -0.22 -9.10
C ASN A 75 7.63 0.93 -8.10
N ALA A 76 6.90 2.01 -8.34
CA ALA A 76 6.89 3.20 -7.50
C ALA A 76 5.75 3.17 -6.48
N LEU A 77 6.00 3.66 -5.27
CA LEU A 77 4.98 3.88 -4.25
C LEU A 77 5.26 5.15 -3.46
N ALA A 78 4.24 5.70 -2.80
CA ALA A 78 4.34 6.81 -1.88
C ALA A 78 4.43 6.31 -0.42
N ILE A 79 5.27 6.95 0.40
CA ILE A 79 5.39 6.75 1.86
C ILE A 79 4.91 8.02 2.52
N HIS A 80 3.80 7.99 3.27
CA HIS A 80 3.12 9.20 3.74
C HIS A 80 3.65 9.79 5.05
N ASN A 81 4.62 9.14 5.69
CA ASN A 81 5.22 9.56 6.94
C ASN A 81 6.76 9.59 6.87
N PHE A 82 7.28 10.05 5.73
CA PHE A 82 8.70 10.17 5.46
C PHE A 82 9.27 11.52 5.90
N GLU A 83 10.38 11.49 6.64
CA GLU A 83 11.17 12.67 6.97
C GLU A 83 12.41 12.76 6.08
N ILE A 84 12.58 13.89 5.39
CA ILE A 84 13.63 14.07 4.36
C ILE A 84 15.07 13.91 4.90
N ASP A 85 15.25 14.13 6.20
CA ASP A 85 16.55 14.01 6.89
C ASP A 85 17.01 12.54 7.04
N SER A 86 16.15 11.58 6.71
CA SER A 86 16.42 10.13 6.84
C SER A 86 17.13 9.51 5.61
N LEU A 87 17.56 10.31 4.63
CA LEU A 87 18.17 9.79 3.40
C LEU A 87 19.64 9.40 3.59
N GLY A 88 19.99 8.16 3.22
CA GLY A 88 21.38 7.74 3.07
C GLY A 88 22.10 8.44 1.90
N PRO A 89 23.44 8.33 1.82
CA PRO A 89 24.24 9.01 0.79
C PRO A 89 23.83 8.64 -0.64
N ASP A 90 23.39 7.40 -0.84
CA ASP A 90 22.99 6.88 -2.15
C ASP A 90 21.49 7.03 -2.44
N ARG A 91 20.77 7.80 -1.61
CA ARG A 91 19.31 7.94 -1.68
C ARG A 91 18.55 6.61 -1.60
N THR A 92 19.21 5.57 -1.09
CA THR A 92 18.59 4.28 -0.77
C THR A 92 17.99 4.38 0.61
N ILE A 93 16.78 3.87 0.73
CA ILE A 93 16.05 3.79 1.99
C ILE A 93 15.61 2.35 2.24
N TYR A 94 15.56 1.99 3.51
CA TYR A 94 15.05 0.71 3.97
C TYR A 94 13.88 0.97 4.89
N PHE A 95 12.78 0.23 4.72
CA PHE A 95 11.56 0.49 5.46
C PHE A 95 10.75 -0.77 5.70
N THR A 96 9.96 -0.76 6.78
CA THR A 96 8.90 -1.74 7.00
C THR A 96 7.55 -1.04 6.92
N ILE A 97 6.51 -1.76 6.51
CA ILE A 97 5.17 -1.19 6.34
C ILE A 97 4.35 -1.41 7.61
N ASP A 98 3.71 -0.36 8.08
CA ASP A 98 2.62 -0.44 9.06
C ASP A 98 1.36 -0.86 8.32
N VAL A 99 1.11 -2.17 8.26
CA VAL A 99 0.00 -2.74 7.51
C VAL A 99 -1.35 -2.28 8.07
N ASP A 100 -1.46 -2.20 9.40
CA ASP A 100 -2.69 -1.79 10.08
C ASP A 100 -3.03 -0.33 9.77
N GLU A 101 -2.04 0.56 9.80
CA GLU A 101 -2.24 1.98 9.50
C GLU A 101 -2.46 2.22 7.99
N THR A 102 -1.75 1.47 7.15
CA THR A 102 -1.94 1.53 5.70
C THR A 102 -3.36 1.10 5.32
N ALA A 103 -3.88 0.04 5.94
CA ALA A 103 -5.24 -0.46 5.70
C ALA A 103 -6.35 0.54 6.07
N LYS A 104 -6.05 1.53 6.92
CA LYS A 104 -7.00 2.61 7.28
C LYS A 104 -7.06 3.74 6.24
N GLY A 105 -6.36 3.61 5.12
CA GLY A 105 -6.29 4.64 4.07
C GLY A 105 -4.99 5.43 4.05
N GLY A 106 -3.97 5.01 4.81
CA GLY A 106 -2.63 5.58 4.71
C GLY A 106 -2.51 7.02 5.22
N GLU A 107 -3.38 7.49 6.11
CA GLU A 107 -3.38 8.86 6.64
C GLU A 107 -2.38 9.07 7.80
N CYS A 108 -1.16 8.57 7.68
CA CYS A 108 -0.14 8.64 8.73
C CYS A 108 0.79 9.86 8.63
N TYR A 109 0.33 10.96 8.01
CA TYR A 109 1.15 12.14 7.79
C TYR A 109 1.75 12.68 9.09
N LEU A 110 3.06 12.87 9.09
CA LEU A 110 3.75 13.56 10.17
C LEU A 110 3.40 15.06 10.14
N PRO A 111 3.13 15.68 11.31
CA PRO A 111 2.84 17.10 11.42
C PRO A 111 4.13 17.91 11.22
N ILE A 112 4.55 18.09 9.97
CA ILE A 112 5.72 18.90 9.61
C ILE A 112 5.25 20.29 9.18
N HIS A 113 5.88 21.32 9.76
CA HIS A 113 5.61 22.71 9.39
C HIS A 113 6.19 23.02 8.01
N CYS A 114 5.38 22.85 6.98
CA CYS A 114 5.72 23.27 5.63
C CYS A 114 5.25 24.70 5.38
N GLN A 115 6.14 25.55 4.85
CA GLN A 115 5.80 26.92 4.47
C GLN A 115 4.75 26.97 3.35
N MET A 116 4.64 25.92 2.53
CA MET A 116 3.60 25.74 1.52
C MET A 116 3.16 24.28 1.43
N TRP A 117 1.84 24.05 1.42
CA TRP A 117 1.24 22.75 1.13
C TRP A 117 1.14 22.60 -0.38
N LEU A 118 2.05 21.84 -0.98
CA LEU A 118 1.93 21.39 -2.36
C LEU A 118 1.48 19.93 -2.32
N PHE A 119 0.16 19.72 -2.25
CA PHE A 119 -0.41 18.42 -2.57
C PHE A 119 -0.14 18.14 -4.04
N ASP A 120 0.91 17.38 -4.29
CA ASP A 120 1.27 17.02 -5.65
C ASP A 120 0.42 15.84 -6.10
N THR A 121 -0.60 16.15 -6.90
CA THR A 121 -1.45 15.13 -7.56
C THR A 121 -0.68 14.19 -8.49
N SER A 122 0.61 14.45 -8.75
CA SER A 122 1.45 13.58 -9.56
C SER A 122 2.02 12.37 -8.81
N SER A 123 1.68 12.12 -7.54
CA SER A 123 2.17 10.93 -6.83
C SER A 123 1.62 9.62 -7.40
N PRO A 124 2.30 8.47 -7.19
CA PRO A 124 1.66 7.17 -7.36
C PRO A 124 0.40 7.06 -6.50
N GLU A 125 -0.62 6.36 -7.00
CA GLU A 125 -1.87 6.12 -6.25
C GLU A 125 -1.67 5.17 -5.06
N VAL A 126 -0.66 4.31 -5.12
CA VAL A 126 -0.30 3.43 -3.99
C VAL A 126 0.51 4.22 -2.98
N GLY A 127 -0.12 4.51 -1.84
CA GLY A 127 0.49 5.11 -0.67
C GLY A 127 0.52 4.15 0.52
N ILE A 128 1.61 4.15 1.27
CA ILE A 128 1.79 3.32 2.47
C ILE A 128 2.20 4.17 3.68
N CYS A 129 1.97 3.60 4.85
CA CYS A 129 2.53 4.06 6.10
C CYS A 129 3.74 3.22 6.47
N ALA A 130 4.90 3.85 6.65
CA ALA A 130 6.08 3.15 7.11
C ALA A 130 6.02 2.99 8.63
N LYS A 131 6.26 1.78 9.12
CA LYS A 131 6.46 1.54 10.55
C LYS A 131 7.88 1.90 10.98
N THR A 132 8.85 1.61 10.11
CA THR A 132 10.26 1.99 10.30
C THR A 132 10.82 2.54 9.00
N ILE A 133 11.71 3.51 9.09
CA ILE A 133 12.51 4.06 8.00
C ILE A 133 13.96 4.09 8.47
N SER A 134 14.90 3.64 7.65
CA SER A 134 16.30 3.54 7.99
C SER A 134 17.20 3.76 6.78
N ASN A 135 18.40 4.25 7.04
CA ASN A 135 19.50 4.30 6.07
C ASN A 135 20.44 3.09 6.18
N ARG A 136 20.13 2.13 7.08
CA ARG A 136 20.85 0.86 7.23
C ARG A 136 20.11 -0.27 6.53
N PRO A 137 20.84 -1.22 5.91
CA PRO A 137 20.22 -2.32 5.17
C PRO A 137 19.32 -3.22 6.02
N CYS A 138 18.46 -3.98 5.34
CA CYS A 138 17.44 -4.82 5.96
C CYS A 138 17.96 -5.87 6.96
N ASP A 139 19.20 -6.33 6.81
CA ASP A 139 19.85 -7.26 7.74
C ASP A 139 20.37 -6.59 9.02
N GLN A 140 20.27 -5.25 9.12
CA GLN A 140 20.70 -4.42 10.23
C GLN A 140 19.55 -3.62 10.88
N LEU A 141 18.31 -3.95 10.51
CA LEU A 141 17.07 -3.32 10.97
C LEU A 141 16.47 -4.04 12.17
#